data_AF-A0A920NZX6-F1
#
_entry.id   AF-A0A920NZX6-F1
#
_cell.length_a   1.000
_cell.length_b   1.000
_cell.length_c   1.000
_cell.angle_alpha   90.00
_cell.angle_beta   90.00
_cell.angle_gamma   90.00
#
_symmetry.space_group_name_H-M   'P 1'
#
loop_
_entity.id
_entity.type
_entity.pdbx_description
1 polymer ?
#
loop_
_entity_poly.entity_id
_entity_poly.type
_entity_poly.pdbx_seq_one_letter_code
_entity_poly.pdbx_strand_id
1 'polypeptide(L)'
;MHILLTRPLEDCSEMILKFQSLGHQVSHLPLIRIEKVNYEEINFSEYGGIVFTSANAVKFLNTVKLDKNIKCFCVGNATENKARSVGFQNTIAAEGNVTNLKELIIQSYESKNKELLYVSGETISVDLDQQLLSEGFKVKRIINYRVDHNQKFDEKFVNELKLNMPDMVYVYSQNSAQVS
;
A
#
# COMPACT_ATOMS: atom_id res chain seq x y z
N MET A 1 -26.44 11.41 -4.41
CA MET A 1 -25.34 11.51 -5.38
C MET A 1 -25.00 10.13 -5.87
N HIS A 2 -24.52 10.05 -7.11
CA HIS A 2 -23.92 8.88 -7.72
C HIS A 2 -22.39 9.00 -7.64
N ILE A 3 -21.74 8.05 -6.97
CA ILE A 3 -20.30 8.06 -6.68
C ILE A 3 -19.63 6.89 -7.39
N LEU A 4 -18.54 7.13 -8.12
CA LEU A 4 -17.71 6.11 -8.75
C LEU A 4 -16.41 5.90 -7.98
N LEU A 5 -16.16 4.66 -7.54
CA LEU A 5 -14.90 4.27 -6.91
C LEU A 5 -14.02 3.47 -7.89
N THR A 6 -12.73 3.80 -7.96
CA THR A 6 -11.80 3.27 -8.98
C THR A 6 -10.69 2.34 -8.46
N ARG A 7 -10.67 2.05 -7.15
CA ARG A 7 -9.74 1.10 -6.52
C ARG A 7 -10.25 -0.34 -6.62
N PRO A 8 -9.38 -1.37 -6.45
CA PRO A 8 -9.81 -2.75 -6.28
C PRO A 8 -10.91 -2.89 -5.22
N LEU A 9 -11.86 -3.81 -5.42
CA LEU A 9 -13.04 -3.95 -4.54
C LEU A 9 -12.66 -4.20 -3.07
N GLU A 10 -11.63 -5.01 -2.85
CA GLU A 10 -11.08 -5.30 -1.53
C GLU A 10 -10.61 -4.05 -0.77
N ASP A 11 -10.14 -3.02 -1.49
CA ASP A 11 -9.61 -1.78 -0.92
C ASP A 11 -10.68 -0.70 -0.70
N CYS A 12 -11.89 -0.89 -1.22
CA CYS A 12 -12.96 0.11 -1.15
C CYS A 12 -14.31 -0.43 -0.66
N SER A 13 -14.43 -1.73 -0.37
CA SER A 13 -15.69 -2.37 0.09
C SER A 13 -16.34 -1.66 1.28
N GLU A 14 -15.59 -1.33 2.32
CA GLU A 14 -16.10 -0.58 3.48
C GLU A 14 -16.62 0.82 3.09
N MET A 15 -15.95 1.48 2.15
CA MET A 15 -16.34 2.80 1.65
C MET A 15 -17.62 2.72 0.81
N ILE A 16 -17.77 1.66 0.00
CA ILE A 16 -19.01 1.37 -0.73
C ILE A 16 -20.18 1.26 0.25
N LEU A 17 -20.04 0.38 1.26
CA LEU A 17 -21.09 0.17 2.27
C LEU A 17 -21.43 1.45 3.03
N LYS A 18 -20.42 2.25 3.38
CA LYS A 18 -20.61 3.52 4.08
C LYS A 18 -21.36 4.56 3.23
N PHE A 19 -21.05 4.68 1.94
CA PHE A 19 -21.78 5.61 1.08
C PHE A 19 -23.20 5.13 0.80
N GLN A 20 -23.40 3.82 0.62
CA GLN A 20 -24.73 3.23 0.47
C GLN A 20 -25.59 3.44 1.71
N SER A 21 -25.04 3.28 2.92
CA SER A 21 -25.78 3.52 4.17
C SER A 21 -26.17 5.00 4.38
N LEU A 22 -25.46 5.92 3.73
CA LEU A 22 -25.79 7.35 3.67
C LEU A 22 -26.78 7.70 2.54
N GLY A 23 -27.31 6.71 1.82
CA GLY A 23 -28.30 6.90 0.76
C GLY A 23 -27.69 7.34 -0.58
N HIS A 24 -26.40 7.13 -0.80
CA HIS A 24 -25.76 7.40 -2.10
C HIS A 24 -25.77 6.16 -2.99
N GLN A 25 -25.91 6.39 -4.30
CA GLN A 25 -25.66 5.35 -5.30
C GLN A 25 -24.15 5.22 -5.48
N VAL A 26 -23.65 3.99 -5.48
CA VAL A 26 -22.22 3.71 -5.64
C VAL A 26 -22.01 2.76 -6.81
N SER A 27 -21.20 3.19 -7.78
CA SER A 27 -20.67 2.37 -8.85
C SER A 27 -19.20 2.06 -8.60
N HIS A 28 -18.73 0.93 -9.10
CA HIS A 28 -17.37 0.45 -8.91
C HIS A 28 -16.75 0.07 -10.25
N LEU A 29 -15.63 0.71 -10.59
CA LEU A 29 -14.87 0.42 -11.81
C LEU A 29 -13.37 0.44 -11.49
N PRO A 30 -12.78 -0.69 -11.08
CA PRO A 30 -11.38 -0.72 -10.70
C PRO A 30 -10.50 -0.42 -11.92
N LEU A 31 -9.64 0.61 -11.84
CA LEU A 31 -8.73 1.01 -12.93
C LEU A 31 -7.39 0.29 -12.89
N ILE A 32 -7.07 -0.32 -11.74
CA ILE A 32 -5.83 -1.06 -11.52
C ILE A 32 -6.13 -2.44 -10.92
N ARG A 33 -5.20 -3.37 -11.12
CA ARG A 33 -5.14 -4.67 -10.47
C ARG A 33 -3.84 -4.78 -9.71
N ILE A 34 -3.90 -5.34 -8.51
CA ILE A 34 -2.73 -5.63 -7.70
C ILE A 34 -2.41 -7.11 -7.81
N GLU A 35 -1.20 -7.43 -8.26
CA GLU A 35 -0.74 -8.81 -8.42
C GLU A 35 0.39 -9.13 -7.45
N LYS A 36 0.30 -10.30 -6.81
CA LYS A 36 1.40 -10.82 -6.00
C LYS A 36 2.60 -11.12 -6.89
N VAL A 37 3.78 -10.71 -6.46
CA VAL A 37 5.06 -11.05 -7.09
C VAL A 37 5.80 -12.02 -6.17
N ASN A 38 6.37 -13.08 -6.74
CA ASN A 38 7.21 -14.00 -5.98
C ASN A 38 8.53 -13.32 -5.62
N TYR A 39 8.98 -13.56 -4.40
CA TYR A 39 10.23 -13.05 -3.87
C TYR A 39 11.00 -14.17 -3.18
N GLU A 40 12.30 -13.96 -2.99
CA GLU A 40 13.21 -14.91 -2.36
C GLU A 40 12.84 -15.21 -0.90
N GLU A 41 13.30 -16.35 -0.36
CA GLU A 41 13.09 -16.64 1.06
C GLU A 41 13.86 -15.61 1.92
N ILE A 42 13.15 -15.05 2.91
CA ILE A 42 13.69 -14.00 3.77
C ILE A 42 14.07 -14.60 5.11
N ASN A 43 15.34 -14.50 5.47
CA ASN A 43 15.78 -14.77 6.83
C ASN A 43 15.52 -13.53 7.72
N PHE A 44 14.33 -13.45 8.32
CA PHE A 44 13.93 -12.27 9.09
C PHE A 44 14.84 -11.95 10.30
N SER A 45 15.64 -12.90 10.77
CA SER A 45 16.58 -12.69 11.89
C SER A 45 17.73 -11.72 11.57
N GLU A 46 18.02 -11.50 10.29
CA GLU A 46 19.07 -10.59 9.80
C GLU A 46 18.66 -9.11 9.92
N TYR A 47 17.36 -8.84 10.03
CA TYR A 47 16.81 -7.48 10.01
C TYR A 47 16.46 -7.01 11.42
N GLY A 48 16.72 -5.73 11.69
CA GLY A 48 16.29 -5.08 12.95
C GLY A 48 14.96 -4.34 12.81
N GLY A 49 14.50 -4.11 11.58
CA GLY A 49 13.24 -3.46 11.30
C GLY A 49 12.73 -3.77 9.89
N ILE A 50 11.43 -3.58 9.71
CA ILE A 50 10.74 -3.70 8.43
C ILE A 50 10.06 -2.38 8.09
N VAL A 51 10.05 -2.03 6.80
CA VAL A 51 9.48 -0.79 6.29
C VAL A 51 8.42 -1.13 5.26
N PHE A 52 7.23 -0.54 5.43
CA PHE A 52 6.11 -0.65 4.51
C PHE A 52 5.60 0.72 4.07
N THR A 53 5.51 0.88 2.75
CA THR A 53 4.93 2.07 2.12
C THR A 53 3.54 1.83 1.53
N SER A 54 3.00 0.62 1.72
CA SER A 54 1.71 0.22 1.17
C SER A 54 1.12 -0.95 1.97
N ALA A 55 -0.19 -0.92 2.21
CA ALA A 55 -0.92 -2.05 2.78
C ALA A 55 -0.83 -3.31 1.90
N ASN A 56 -0.63 -3.16 0.58
CA ASN A 56 -0.43 -4.29 -0.32
C ASN A 56 0.90 -5.01 -0.08
N ALA A 57 1.96 -4.28 0.30
CA ALA A 57 3.22 -4.90 0.69
C ALA A 57 3.04 -5.80 1.92
N VAL A 58 2.25 -5.36 2.89
CA VAL A 58 1.90 -6.17 4.07
C VAL A 58 1.05 -7.39 3.65
N LYS A 59 0.04 -7.19 2.80
CA LYS A 59 -0.89 -8.22 2.33
C LYS A 59 -0.15 -9.41 1.69
N PHE A 60 0.85 -9.14 0.86
CA PHE A 60 1.53 -10.18 0.08
C PHE A 60 2.79 -10.75 0.74
N LEU A 61 3.18 -10.23 1.92
CA LEU A 61 4.29 -10.77 2.68
C LEU A 61 3.84 -12.00 3.48
N ASN A 62 4.56 -13.11 3.31
CA ASN A 62 4.45 -14.26 4.20
C ASN A 62 5.08 -13.93 5.55
N THR A 63 4.25 -13.80 6.57
CA THR A 63 4.67 -13.39 7.91
C THR A 63 4.64 -14.53 8.93
N VAL A 64 4.52 -15.79 8.49
CA VAL A 64 4.41 -16.97 9.38
C VAL A 64 5.66 -17.15 10.25
N LYS A 65 6.85 -17.00 9.67
CA LYS A 65 8.14 -17.15 10.37
C LYS A 65 8.66 -15.82 10.97
N LEU A 66 7.88 -14.75 10.89
CA LEU A 66 8.31 -13.41 11.29
C LEU A 66 8.01 -13.17 12.78
N ASP A 67 9.01 -12.76 13.54
CA ASP A 67 8.78 -12.22 14.89
C ASP A 67 7.95 -10.93 14.79
N LYS A 68 6.78 -10.96 15.41
CA LYS A 68 5.80 -9.86 15.37
C LYS A 68 6.20 -8.65 16.21
N ASN A 69 7.21 -8.78 17.06
CA ASN A 69 7.78 -7.68 17.83
C ASN A 69 8.88 -6.89 17.08
N ILE A 70 9.25 -7.33 15.87
CA ILE A 70 10.15 -6.55 15.01
C ILE A 70 9.61 -5.14 14.80
N LYS A 71 10.51 -4.15 14.81
CA LYS A 71 10.12 -2.75 14.61
C LYS A 71 9.59 -2.57 13.19
N CYS A 72 8.36 -2.07 13.06
CA CYS A 72 7.64 -1.98 11.80
C CYS A 72 7.28 -0.52 11.50
N PHE A 73 7.93 0.05 10.50
CA PHE A 73 7.73 1.43 10.06
C PHE A 73 6.72 1.49 8.91
N CYS A 74 5.66 2.25 9.08
CA CYS A 74 4.57 2.37 8.12
C CYS A 74 4.46 3.80 7.62
N VAL A 75 4.25 4.00 6.32
CA VAL A 75 4.09 5.36 5.75
C VAL A 75 2.87 6.11 6.32
N GLY A 76 1.82 5.38 6.70
CA GLY A 76 0.62 5.96 7.31
C GLY A 76 -0.33 4.91 7.90
N ASN A 77 -1.39 5.40 8.53
CA ASN A 77 -2.29 4.60 9.38
C ASN A 77 -2.98 3.44 8.67
N ALA A 78 -3.33 3.58 7.39
CA ALA A 78 -3.90 2.47 6.63
C ALA A 78 -2.92 1.28 6.50
N THR A 79 -1.63 1.57 6.29
CA THR A 79 -0.59 0.53 6.22
C THR A 79 -0.31 -0.05 7.60
N GLU A 80 -0.28 0.81 8.63
CA GLU A 80 -0.09 0.38 10.02
C GLU A 80 -1.21 -0.54 10.50
N ASN A 81 -2.46 -0.15 10.27
CA ASN A 81 -3.63 -0.96 10.61
C ASN A 81 -3.57 -2.32 9.90
N LYS A 82 -3.13 -2.35 8.64
CA LYS A 82 -2.92 -3.62 7.93
C LYS A 82 -1.82 -4.46 8.58
N ALA A 83 -0.70 -3.87 8.97
CA ALA A 83 0.37 -4.57 9.69
C ALA A 83 -0.14 -5.15 11.02
N ARG A 84 -0.84 -4.36 11.83
CA ARG A 84 -1.46 -4.84 13.08
C ARG A 84 -2.45 -5.97 12.84
N SER A 85 -3.26 -5.90 11.77
CA SER A 85 -4.24 -6.95 11.43
C SER A 85 -3.60 -8.31 11.11
N VAL A 86 -2.32 -8.33 10.71
CA VAL A 86 -1.54 -9.56 10.48
C VAL A 86 -0.57 -9.87 11.63
N GLY A 87 -0.77 -9.23 12.78
CA GLY A 87 -0.15 -9.57 14.05
C GLY A 87 1.05 -8.73 14.48
N PHE A 88 1.53 -7.77 13.69
CA PHE A 88 2.64 -6.90 14.14
C PHE A 88 2.26 -6.11 15.40
N GLN A 89 3.16 -6.07 16.37
CA GLN A 89 2.92 -5.47 17.68
C GLN A 89 3.68 -4.14 17.86
N ASN A 90 4.87 -4.02 17.28
CA ASN A 90 5.75 -2.86 17.40
C ASN A 90 5.71 -2.01 16.11
N THR A 91 4.56 -1.38 15.85
CA THR A 91 4.36 -0.55 14.65
C THR A 91 4.48 0.94 14.96
N ILE A 92 5.00 1.72 14.00
CA ILE A 92 5.03 3.17 14.06
C ILE A 92 4.63 3.72 12.68
N ALA A 93 3.62 4.58 12.64
CA ALA A 93 3.20 5.27 11.45
C ALA A 93 3.82 6.67 11.38
N ALA A 94 4.29 7.07 10.19
CA ALA A 94 4.74 8.45 9.95
C ALA A 94 3.58 9.42 9.70
N GLU A 95 2.37 8.90 9.48
CA GLU A 95 1.14 9.67 9.16
C GLU A 95 1.30 10.69 8.03
N GLY A 96 2.11 10.35 7.02
CA GLY A 96 2.44 11.28 5.96
C GLY A 96 2.87 10.59 4.68
N ASN A 97 3.96 11.08 4.10
CA ASN A 97 4.54 10.55 2.87
C ASN A 97 5.86 9.81 3.14
N VAL A 98 6.50 9.36 2.06
CA VAL A 98 7.79 8.64 2.14
C VAL A 98 8.90 9.48 2.77
N THR A 99 8.88 10.81 2.60
CA THR A 99 9.84 11.72 3.26
C THR A 99 9.64 11.73 4.77
N ASN A 100 8.40 11.82 5.25
CA ASN A 100 8.10 11.73 6.68
C ASN A 100 8.52 10.37 7.25
N LEU A 101 8.29 9.29 6.50
CA LEU A 101 8.72 7.95 6.88
C LEU A 101 10.25 7.84 7.00
N LYS A 102 10.99 8.47 6.09
CA LYS A 102 12.45 8.52 6.16
C LYS A 102 12.91 9.21 7.45
N GLU A 103 12.37 10.39 7.75
CA GLU A 103 12.71 11.14 8.96
C GLU A 103 12.38 10.36 10.22
N LEU A 104 11.21 9.70 10.25
CA LEU A 104 10.81 8.82 11.35
C LEU A 104 11.81 7.68 11.57
N ILE A 105 12.26 7.03 10.50
CA ILE A 105 13.27 5.96 10.57
C ILE A 105 14.58 6.51 11.12
N ILE A 106 15.04 7.67 10.61
CA ILE A 106 16.30 8.30 11.05
C ILE A 106 16.26 8.59 12.56
N GLN A 107 15.15 9.11 13.06
CA GLN A 107 15.00 9.48 14.47
C GLN A 107 14.81 8.28 15.39
N SER A 108 14.18 7.21 14.88
CA SER A 108 13.69 6.11 15.72
C SER A 108 14.52 4.83 15.63
N TYR A 109 15.36 4.66 14.61
CA TYR A 109 16.13 3.44 14.39
C TYR A 109 17.59 3.63 14.80
N GLU A 110 17.85 3.44 16.10
CA GLU A 110 19.16 3.64 16.72
C GLU A 110 20.24 2.66 16.22
N SER A 111 19.83 1.43 15.86
CA SER A 111 20.75 0.36 15.47
C SER A 111 21.00 0.33 13.96
N LYS A 112 21.75 1.33 13.44
CA LYS A 112 22.21 1.33 12.04
C LYS A 112 23.03 0.08 11.66
N ASN A 113 23.45 -0.72 12.64
CA ASN A 113 24.20 -1.95 12.44
C ASN A 113 23.37 -3.11 11.89
N LYS A 114 22.06 -3.17 12.21
CA LYS A 114 21.14 -4.17 11.66
C LYS A 114 20.41 -3.64 10.44
N GLU A 115 20.29 -4.47 9.42
CA GLU A 115 19.66 -4.11 8.16
C GLU A 115 18.16 -3.85 8.31
N LEU A 116 17.62 -2.92 7.53
CA LEU A 116 16.19 -2.69 7.36
C LEU A 116 15.69 -3.45 6.14
N LEU A 117 14.59 -4.19 6.30
CA LEU A 117 13.89 -4.79 5.18
C LEU A 117 12.84 -3.82 4.64
N TYR A 118 13.01 -3.32 3.43
CA TYR A 118 12.01 -2.51 2.76
C TYR A 118 11.17 -3.36 1.81
N VAL A 119 9.91 -3.62 2.16
CA VAL A 119 8.99 -4.37 1.31
C VAL A 119 8.08 -3.41 0.54
N SER A 120 8.09 -3.54 -0.78
CA SER A 120 7.52 -2.53 -1.68
C SER A 120 6.84 -3.16 -2.89
N GLY A 121 6.13 -2.32 -3.64
CA GLY A 121 5.70 -2.66 -4.99
C GLY A 121 6.85 -2.53 -5.97
N GLU A 122 6.68 -3.09 -7.16
CA GLU A 122 7.65 -2.98 -8.26
C GLU A 122 7.95 -1.51 -8.59
N THR A 123 6.89 -0.72 -8.75
CA THR A 123 6.98 0.73 -8.97
C THR A 123 6.90 1.49 -7.64
N ILE A 124 7.85 2.41 -7.43
CA ILE A 124 7.90 3.34 -6.29
C ILE A 124 7.98 4.77 -6.82
N SER A 125 7.43 5.74 -6.09
CA SER A 125 7.49 7.16 -6.44
C SER A 125 8.73 7.88 -5.91
N VAL A 126 9.36 7.29 -4.90
CA VAL A 126 10.53 7.83 -4.20
C VAL A 126 11.45 6.67 -3.83
N ASP A 127 12.73 6.78 -4.19
CA ASP A 127 13.77 5.77 -3.90
C ASP A 127 14.19 5.78 -2.42
N LEU A 128 13.26 5.38 -1.53
CA LEU A 128 13.45 5.40 -0.09
C LEU A 128 14.69 4.61 0.36
N ASP A 129 14.92 3.44 -0.23
CA ASP A 129 16.09 2.60 0.04
C ASP A 129 17.38 3.34 -0.29
N GLN A 130 17.48 3.98 -1.45
CA GLN A 130 18.66 4.74 -1.84
C GLN A 130 18.90 5.94 -0.91
N GLN A 131 17.83 6.63 -0.51
CA GLN A 131 17.94 7.73 0.45
C GLN A 131 18.42 7.24 1.82
N LEU A 132 17.88 6.14 2.35
CA LEU A 132 18.32 5.58 3.63
C LEU A 132 19.76 5.05 3.56
N LEU A 133 20.17 4.45 2.44
CA LEU A 133 21.57 4.06 2.20
C LEU A 133 22.50 5.28 2.27
N SER A 134 22.11 6.41 1.67
CA SER A 134 22.90 7.66 1.72
C SER A 134 23.03 8.25 3.14
N GLU A 135 22.08 7.95 4.03
CA GLU A 135 22.09 8.34 5.44
C GLU A 135 22.83 7.32 6.34
N GLY A 136 23.47 6.31 5.74
CA GLY A 136 24.29 5.30 6.40
C GLY A 136 23.52 4.14 7.02
N PHE A 137 22.25 3.93 6.64
CA PHE A 137 21.52 2.71 7.00
C PHE A 137 21.88 1.57 6.04
N LYS A 138 21.81 0.33 6.50
CA LYS A 138 21.78 -0.84 5.62
C LYS A 138 20.32 -1.13 5.29
N VAL A 139 19.98 -1.22 4.01
CA VAL A 139 18.61 -1.47 3.57
C VAL A 139 18.60 -2.50 2.45
N LYS A 140 17.77 -3.54 2.62
CA LYS A 140 17.45 -4.48 1.55
C LYS A 140 16.02 -4.25 1.08
N ARG A 141 15.85 -3.89 -0.19
CA ARG A 141 14.53 -3.76 -0.82
C ARG A 141 14.08 -5.10 -1.40
N ILE A 142 12.83 -5.48 -1.13
CA ILE A 142 12.15 -6.61 -1.75
C ILE A 142 10.86 -6.13 -2.41
N ILE A 143 10.60 -6.65 -3.61
CA ILE A 143 9.37 -6.41 -4.37
C ILE A 143 8.48 -7.64 -4.19
N ASN A 144 7.27 -7.46 -3.64
CA ASN A 144 6.33 -8.58 -3.43
C ASN A 144 4.96 -8.37 -4.08
N TYR A 145 4.77 -7.27 -4.79
CA TYR A 145 3.61 -7.05 -5.63
C TYR A 145 3.93 -6.09 -6.78
N ARG A 146 3.08 -6.11 -7.80
CA ARG A 146 3.05 -5.12 -8.88
C ARG A 146 1.64 -4.59 -9.08
N VAL A 147 1.54 -3.47 -9.79
CA VAL A 147 0.28 -2.82 -10.12
C VAL A 147 0.15 -2.78 -11.63
N ASP A 148 -0.87 -3.46 -12.14
CA ASP A 148 -1.19 -3.48 -13.57
C ASP A 148 -2.42 -2.62 -13.84
N HIS A 149 -2.49 -2.00 -15.01
CA HIS A 149 -3.67 -1.25 -15.43
C HIS A 149 -4.73 -2.18 -16.00
N ASN A 150 -5.99 -1.97 -15.61
CA ASN A 150 -7.09 -2.64 -16.26
C ASN A 150 -7.32 -1.97 -17.63
N GLN A 151 -7.04 -2.71 -18.70
CA GLN A 151 -7.23 -2.23 -20.08
C GLN A 151 -8.57 -2.68 -20.69
N LYS A 152 -9.29 -3.57 -20.01
CA LYS A 152 -10.57 -4.11 -20.46
C LYS A 152 -11.61 -3.86 -19.39
N PHE A 153 -12.62 -3.09 -19.77
CA PHE A 153 -13.78 -2.81 -18.94
C PHE A 153 -15.01 -3.44 -19.58
N ASP A 154 -16.00 -3.78 -18.78
CA ASP A 154 -17.29 -4.22 -19.30
C ASP A 154 -17.96 -3.04 -20.03
N GLU A 155 -18.02 -3.13 -21.36
CA GLU A 155 -18.61 -2.08 -22.21
C GLU A 155 -20.07 -1.82 -21.86
N LYS A 156 -20.82 -2.85 -21.43
CA LYS A 156 -22.20 -2.68 -21.02
C LYS A 156 -22.27 -1.80 -19.78
N PHE A 157 -21.44 -2.08 -18.78
CA PHE A 157 -21.36 -1.29 -17.56
C PHE A 157 -20.89 0.16 -17.83
N VAL A 158 -19.91 0.33 -18.72
CA VAL A 158 -19.47 1.68 -19.14
C VAL A 158 -20.61 2.45 -19.83
N ASN A 159 -21.41 1.79 -20.65
CA ASN A 159 -22.58 2.41 -21.27
C ASN A 159 -23.67 2.76 -20.25
N GLU A 160 -23.91 1.90 -19.25
CA GLU A 160 -24.82 2.19 -18.14
C GLU A 160 -24.34 3.40 -17.32
N LEU A 161 -23.03 3.51 -17.04
CA LEU A 161 -22.44 4.68 -16.39
C LEU A 161 -22.64 5.97 -17.19
N LYS A 162 -22.56 5.92 -18.52
CA LYS A 162 -22.79 7.10 -19.38
C LYS A 162 -24.25 7.58 -19.34
N LEU A 163 -25.20 6.67 -19.15
CA LEU A 163 -26.62 7.01 -19.03
C LEU A 163 -26.97 7.60 -17.67
N ASN A 164 -26.21 7.24 -16.63
CA ASN A 164 -26.35 7.77 -15.28
C ASN A 164 -24.97 8.22 -14.78
N MET A 165 -24.51 9.39 -15.24
CA MET A 165 -23.16 9.87 -14.97
C MET A 165 -22.91 10.03 -13.46
N PRO A 166 -21.73 9.60 -12.95
CA PRO A 166 -21.35 9.87 -11.57
C PRO A 166 -21.22 11.38 -11.31
N ASP A 167 -21.78 11.84 -10.19
CA ASP A 167 -21.58 13.21 -9.69
C ASP A 167 -20.15 13.39 -9.15
N MET A 168 -19.51 12.28 -8.73
CA MET A 168 -18.19 12.28 -8.12
C MET A 168 -17.40 11.02 -8.49
N VAL A 169 -16.12 11.18 -8.80
CA VAL A 169 -15.19 10.08 -9.08
C VAL A 169 -14.02 10.15 -8.10
N TYR A 170 -13.77 9.06 -7.37
CA TYR A 170 -12.58 8.95 -6.53
C TYR A 170 -11.44 8.35 -7.34
N VAL A 171 -10.38 9.14 -7.55
CA VAL A 171 -9.09 8.70 -8.10
C VAL A 171 -8.05 8.77 -7.00
N TYR A 172 -7.24 7.73 -6.91
CA TYR A 172 -6.58 7.38 -5.66
C TYR A 172 -5.06 7.36 -5.70
N SER A 173 -4.47 7.49 -6.89
CA SER A 173 -3.04 7.60 -7.11
C SER A 173 -2.79 8.20 -8.49
N GLN A 174 -1.61 8.77 -8.70
CA GLN A 174 -1.17 9.21 -10.04
C GLN A 174 -1.22 8.06 -11.05
N ASN A 175 -0.89 6.83 -10.61
CA ASN A 175 -0.95 5.66 -11.47
C ASN A 175 -2.37 5.36 -11.95
N SER A 176 -3.36 5.45 -11.05
CA SER A 176 -4.78 5.30 -11.42
C SER A 176 -5.27 6.44 -12.31
N ALA A 177 -4.76 7.66 -12.12
CA ALA A 177 -5.16 8.84 -12.89
C ALA A 177 -4.68 8.81 -14.36
N GLN A 178 -3.60 8.08 -14.67
CA GLN A 178 -3.11 7.96 -16.04
C GLN A 178 -4.03 7.14 -16.95
N VAL A 179 -4.95 6.38 -16.37
CA VAL A 179 -5.87 5.48 -17.08
C VAL A 179 -7.35 5.76 -16.78
N SER A 180 -7.64 6.86 -16.08
CA SER A 180 -8.99 7.30 -15.70
C SER A 180 -9.62 8.21 -16.74
#